data_AF-A0A8H8C017-F1
#
_entry.id   AF-A0A8H8C017-F1
#
_cell.length_a   1.000
_cell.length_b   1.000
_cell.length_c   1.000
_cell.angle_alpha   90.00
_cell.angle_beta   90.00
_cell.angle_gamma   90.00
#
_symmetry.space_group_name_H-M   'P 1'
#
loop_
_entity.id
_entity.type
_entity.pdbx_description
1 polymer ?
#
loop_
_entity_poly.entity_id
_entity_poly.type
_entity_poly.pdbx_seq_one_letter_code
_entity_poly.pdbx_strand_id
1 'polypeptide(L)'
;MATFIVSITGQIRSLKTLKIGNLVEICRGTNRDVDISRATFALSEFILSLCGLIDFEMVNPMLALPQTVFEHLGPSLRRLCYNGIQCPHPMIPHNVDGSVRKFPLSAEDVQGISDFCSGVPSLTLAMLIVHDMPYPFLSALSNFPSLQSLSLHVKTAKNRDEVVAPNYLSRDIKMVTALVQYLFDNKKGCPFRQIDILLGFYSNARERPEMHFSCYKTGEGELVVEDNRADADAYWFRAYLYDGDIDEWETAMAEADKRMALLNDDGEEDEMASLFRSPSQSNN
;
A
#
# COMPACT_ATOMS: atom_id res chain seq x y z
N MET A 1 -18.15 -5.25 -21.79
CA MET A 1 -17.37 -6.06 -20.83
C MET A 1 -18.26 -6.79 -19.80
N ALA A 2 -19.11 -6.10 -19.04
CA ALA A 2 -20.00 -6.75 -18.06
C ALA A 2 -20.84 -7.90 -18.67
N THR A 3 -21.43 -7.70 -19.85
CA THR A 3 -22.18 -8.75 -20.58
C THR A 3 -21.32 -9.96 -20.92
N PHE A 4 -20.05 -9.75 -21.27
CA PHE A 4 -19.11 -10.84 -21.55
C PHE A 4 -18.77 -11.61 -20.27
N ILE A 5 -18.45 -10.90 -19.18
CA ILE A 5 -18.17 -11.52 -17.86
C ILE A 5 -19.35 -12.39 -17.43
N VAL A 6 -20.58 -11.84 -17.48
CA VAL A 6 -21.80 -12.60 -17.16
C VAL A 6 -21.97 -13.82 -18.05
N SER A 7 -21.64 -13.71 -19.35
CA SER A 7 -21.79 -14.83 -20.27
C SER A 7 -20.87 -16.01 -19.95
N ILE A 8 -19.71 -15.78 -19.34
CA ILE A 8 -18.72 -16.82 -19.01
C ILE A 8 -18.80 -17.29 -17.55
N THR A 9 -19.58 -16.61 -16.69
CA THR A 9 -19.78 -16.99 -15.29
C THR A 9 -20.31 -18.42 -15.16
N GLY A 10 -19.70 -19.21 -14.27
CA GLY A 10 -20.06 -20.61 -14.05
C GLY A 10 -19.62 -21.61 -15.13
N GLN A 11 -19.12 -21.14 -16.28
CA GLN A 11 -18.55 -22.00 -17.33
C GLN A 11 -17.12 -22.43 -17.01
N ILE A 12 -16.35 -21.56 -16.34
CA ILE A 12 -14.97 -21.82 -15.95
C ILE A 12 -14.96 -22.24 -14.48
N ARG A 13 -14.67 -23.51 -14.19
CA ARG A 13 -14.74 -24.05 -12.81
C ARG A 13 -13.38 -24.36 -12.18
N SER A 14 -12.32 -24.45 -12.97
CA SER A 14 -10.99 -24.90 -12.51
C SER A 14 -9.90 -23.88 -12.84
N LEU A 15 -10.19 -22.60 -12.66
CA LEU A 15 -9.22 -21.53 -12.87
C LEU A 15 -8.32 -21.41 -11.63
N LYS A 16 -7.02 -21.62 -11.81
CA LYS A 16 -6.03 -21.47 -10.72
C LYS A 16 -5.45 -20.06 -10.63
N THR A 17 -5.40 -19.35 -11.75
CA THR A 17 -4.81 -18.02 -11.84
C THR A 17 -5.77 -17.10 -12.57
N LEU A 18 -6.09 -15.97 -11.96
CA LEU A 18 -6.93 -14.93 -12.54
C LEU A 18 -6.21 -13.60 -12.46
N LYS A 19 -5.99 -13.00 -13.63
CA LYS A 19 -5.45 -11.66 -13.76
C LYS A 19 -6.47 -10.78 -14.44
N ILE A 20 -6.82 -9.67 -13.80
CA ILE A 20 -7.76 -8.69 -14.31
C ILE A 20 -7.06 -7.34 -14.33
N GLY A 21 -6.90 -6.77 -15.52
CA GLY A 21 -6.19 -5.52 -15.71
C GLY A 21 -7.01 -4.47 -16.45
N ASN A 22 -6.71 -3.20 -16.17
CA ASN A 22 -7.09 -2.06 -17.01
C ASN A 22 -8.61 -1.95 -17.27
N LEU A 23 -9.42 -2.11 -16.22
CA LEU A 23 -10.88 -1.93 -16.28
C LEU A 23 -11.32 -0.47 -16.55
N VAL A 24 -10.35 0.44 -16.75
CA VAL A 24 -10.52 1.88 -17.03
C VAL A 24 -11.40 2.11 -18.27
N GLU A 25 -11.32 1.25 -19.27
CA GLU A 25 -12.12 1.40 -20.50
C GLU A 25 -13.63 1.25 -20.28
N ILE A 26 -14.05 0.57 -19.20
CA ILE A 26 -15.46 0.40 -18.83
C ILE A 26 -16.09 1.73 -18.40
N CYS A 27 -15.28 2.69 -17.95
CA CYS A 27 -15.73 3.92 -17.29
C CYS A 27 -15.78 5.15 -18.22
N ARG A 28 -15.63 4.98 -19.54
CA ARG A 28 -15.65 6.11 -20.51
C ARG A 28 -17.06 6.54 -20.93
N GLY A 29 -18.11 5.89 -20.42
CA GLY A 29 -19.51 6.21 -20.69
C GLY A 29 -20.03 7.45 -19.95
N THR A 30 -21.18 7.96 -20.39
CA THR A 30 -21.86 9.13 -19.79
C THR A 30 -22.48 8.87 -18.41
N ASN A 31 -22.58 7.60 -17.99
CA ASN A 31 -23.20 7.20 -16.71
C ASN A 31 -22.23 6.35 -15.87
N ARG A 32 -21.05 6.92 -15.62
CA ARG A 32 -19.86 6.27 -15.02
C ARG A 32 -20.16 5.46 -13.77
N ASP A 33 -20.93 5.99 -12.82
CA ASP A 33 -21.19 5.30 -11.54
C ASP A 33 -22.07 4.05 -11.69
N VAL A 34 -23.04 4.10 -12.62
CA VAL A 34 -23.90 2.96 -12.93
C VAL A 34 -23.10 1.87 -13.64
N ASP A 35 -22.21 2.26 -14.57
CA ASP A 35 -21.36 1.33 -15.30
C ASP A 35 -20.30 0.68 -14.39
N ILE A 36 -19.71 1.45 -13.48
CA ILE A 36 -18.83 0.96 -12.39
C ILE A 36 -19.58 -0.06 -11.55
N SER A 37 -20.76 0.28 -11.03
CA SER A 37 -21.51 -0.60 -10.13
C SER A 37 -21.89 -1.91 -10.81
N ARG A 38 -22.36 -1.85 -12.06
CA ARG A 38 -22.69 -3.05 -12.85
C ARG A 38 -21.48 -3.92 -13.13
N ALA A 39 -20.34 -3.30 -13.45
CA ALA A 39 -19.10 -4.01 -13.69
C ALA A 39 -18.55 -4.68 -12.42
N THR A 40 -18.58 -3.97 -11.28
CA THR A 40 -18.22 -4.54 -9.97
C THR A 40 -19.10 -5.73 -9.62
N PHE A 41 -20.42 -5.61 -9.81
CA PHE A 41 -21.36 -6.71 -9.56
C PHE A 41 -21.07 -7.92 -10.44
N ALA A 42 -21.01 -7.73 -11.77
CA ALA A 42 -20.72 -8.80 -12.71
C ALA A 42 -19.38 -9.48 -12.42
N LEU A 43 -18.37 -8.69 -12.05
CA LEU A 43 -17.05 -9.21 -11.72
C LEU A 43 -17.05 -10.01 -10.41
N SER A 44 -17.74 -9.50 -9.38
CA SER A 44 -17.86 -10.20 -8.09
C SER A 44 -18.54 -11.55 -8.28
N GLU A 45 -19.68 -11.59 -8.98
CA GLU A 45 -20.39 -12.83 -9.32
C GLU A 45 -19.50 -13.82 -10.08
N PHE A 46 -18.73 -13.33 -11.04
CA PHE A 46 -17.78 -14.16 -11.78
C PHE A 46 -16.73 -14.77 -10.84
N ILE A 47 -16.09 -13.95 -10.00
CA ILE A 47 -15.05 -14.41 -9.07
C ILE A 47 -15.63 -15.41 -8.05
N LEU A 48 -16.82 -15.14 -7.52
CA LEU A 48 -17.52 -16.01 -6.57
C LEU A 48 -17.89 -17.37 -7.20
N SER A 49 -18.03 -17.44 -8.53
CA SER A 49 -18.25 -18.71 -9.22
C SER A 49 -16.99 -19.58 -9.36
N LEU A 50 -15.80 -19.03 -9.11
CA LEU A 50 -14.52 -19.74 -9.22
C LEU A 50 -14.21 -20.47 -7.92
N CYS A 51 -13.81 -21.74 -8.01
CA CYS A 51 -13.37 -22.51 -6.85
C CYS A 51 -11.88 -22.83 -6.96
N GLY A 52 -11.16 -22.75 -5.84
CA GLY A 52 -9.76 -23.16 -5.77
C GLY A 52 -8.80 -22.23 -6.50
N LEU A 53 -9.13 -20.93 -6.58
CA LEU A 53 -8.23 -19.92 -7.15
C LEU A 53 -7.01 -19.76 -6.23
N ILE A 54 -5.82 -19.88 -6.81
CA ILE A 54 -4.53 -19.87 -6.11
C ILE A 54 -3.87 -18.50 -6.24
N ASP A 55 -3.91 -17.93 -7.44
CA ASP A 55 -3.28 -16.65 -7.76
C ASP A 55 -4.34 -15.67 -8.26
N PHE A 56 -4.47 -14.54 -7.56
CA PHE A 56 -5.37 -13.47 -7.92
C PHE A 56 -4.60 -12.17 -8.12
N GLU A 57 -4.75 -11.56 -9.29
CA GLU A 57 -4.11 -10.30 -9.63
C GLU A 57 -5.14 -9.30 -10.17
N MET A 58 -5.22 -8.14 -9.52
CA MET A 58 -5.90 -6.96 -10.02
C MET A 58 -4.90 -5.86 -10.36
N VAL A 59 -4.90 -5.44 -11.62
CA VAL A 59 -4.05 -4.36 -12.13
C VAL A 59 -4.92 -3.18 -12.53
N ASN A 60 -4.59 -2.01 -12.01
CA ASN A 60 -5.34 -0.77 -12.16
C ASN A 60 -6.85 -0.94 -11.88
N PRO A 61 -7.25 -1.57 -10.75
CA PRO A 61 -8.65 -1.62 -10.37
C PRO A 61 -9.19 -0.19 -10.19
N MET A 62 -10.14 0.18 -11.05
CA MET A 62 -11.00 1.37 -10.84
C MET A 62 -12.10 1.11 -9.82
N LEU A 63 -12.24 -0.15 -9.38
CA LEU A 63 -13.33 -0.69 -8.60
C LEU A 63 -12.74 -1.32 -7.35
N ALA A 64 -13.28 -0.98 -6.17
CA ALA A 64 -13.03 -1.76 -4.97
C ALA A 64 -13.86 -3.06 -5.05
N LEU A 65 -13.23 -4.19 -4.78
CA LEU A 65 -13.97 -5.44 -4.62
C LEU A 65 -14.63 -5.49 -3.25
N PRO A 66 -15.86 -6.03 -3.14
CA PRO A 66 -16.49 -6.23 -1.84
C PRO A 66 -15.75 -7.29 -1.02
N GLN A 67 -15.82 -7.18 0.30
CA GLN A 67 -15.17 -8.11 1.25
C GLN A 67 -15.56 -9.57 1.02
N THR A 68 -16.79 -9.82 0.59
CA THR A 68 -17.30 -11.17 0.26
C THR A 68 -16.45 -11.90 -0.79
N VAL A 69 -15.79 -11.16 -1.70
CA VAL A 69 -14.86 -11.76 -2.66
C VAL A 69 -13.61 -12.29 -1.96
N PHE A 70 -13.06 -11.54 -1.00
CA PHE A 70 -11.88 -11.97 -0.23
C PHE A 70 -12.22 -13.10 0.74
N GLU A 71 -13.40 -13.07 1.36
CA GLU A 71 -13.94 -14.19 2.15
C GLU A 71 -13.97 -15.49 1.34
N HIS A 72 -14.46 -15.43 0.09
CA HIS A 72 -14.57 -16.58 -0.79
C HIS A 72 -13.22 -17.09 -1.29
N LEU A 73 -12.31 -16.19 -1.66
CA LEU A 73 -11.00 -16.54 -2.21
C LEU A 73 -9.98 -16.95 -1.15
N GLY A 74 -10.06 -16.36 0.05
CA GLY A 74 -9.07 -16.44 1.12
C GLY A 74 -8.58 -17.86 1.43
N PRO A 75 -9.44 -18.88 1.57
CA PRO A 75 -9.02 -20.23 1.92
C PRO A 75 -8.10 -20.92 0.89
N SER A 76 -8.19 -20.57 -0.40
CA SER A 76 -7.38 -21.20 -1.46
C SER A 76 -6.23 -20.32 -1.94
N LEU A 77 -6.25 -19.03 -1.63
CA LEU A 77 -5.34 -18.05 -2.20
C LEU A 77 -3.92 -18.21 -1.64
N ARG A 78 -2.94 -18.26 -2.55
CA ARG A 78 -1.51 -18.27 -2.22
C ARG A 78 -0.80 -16.98 -2.64
N ARG A 79 -1.31 -16.32 -3.67
CA ARG A 79 -0.78 -15.04 -4.14
C ARG A 79 -1.90 -14.06 -4.37
N LEU A 80 -1.77 -12.90 -3.75
CA LEU A 80 -2.64 -11.75 -3.98
C LEU A 80 -1.81 -10.59 -4.54
N CYS A 81 -2.18 -10.08 -5.70
CA CYS A 81 -1.63 -8.85 -6.25
C CYS A 81 -2.77 -7.85 -6.45
N TYR A 82 -2.66 -6.68 -5.83
CA TYR A 82 -3.61 -5.60 -5.98
C TYR A 82 -2.85 -4.29 -6.22
N ASN A 83 -2.58 -4.03 -7.50
CA ASN A 83 -1.76 -2.92 -7.95
C ASN A 83 -2.65 -1.91 -8.68
N GLY A 84 -3.08 -0.84 -8.00
CA GLY A 84 -3.99 0.17 -8.56
C GLY A 84 -3.34 1.51 -8.88
N ILE A 85 -2.13 1.49 -9.43
CA ILE A 85 -1.45 2.73 -9.83
C ILE A 85 -1.98 3.18 -11.18
N GLN A 86 -3.12 3.87 -11.17
CA GLN A 86 -3.56 4.61 -12.32
C GLN A 86 -2.67 5.86 -12.48
N CYS A 87 -1.88 5.90 -13.55
CA CYS A 87 -1.47 7.13 -14.21
C CYS A 87 -2.67 7.60 -15.05
N PRO A 88 -3.52 8.54 -14.59
CA PRO A 88 -4.40 9.20 -15.53
C PRO A 88 -3.51 9.98 -16.49
N HIS A 89 -3.71 9.71 -17.77
CA HIS A 89 -3.09 10.34 -18.93
C HIS A 89 -2.22 11.60 -18.70
N PRO A 90 -1.05 11.70 -19.37
CA PRO A 90 -0.08 12.79 -19.23
C PRO A 90 -0.55 14.20 -19.67
N MET A 91 -1.85 14.42 -19.90
CA MET A 91 -2.38 15.59 -20.61
C MET A 91 -3.50 16.36 -19.91
N ILE A 92 -3.93 15.98 -18.69
CA ILE A 92 -4.98 16.76 -17.99
C ILE A 92 -4.31 17.70 -16.98
N PRO A 93 -4.27 19.03 -17.24
CA PRO A 93 -3.76 19.99 -16.28
C PRO A 93 -4.55 19.86 -14.98
N HIS A 94 -3.83 19.81 -13.87
CA HIS A 94 -4.41 19.60 -12.55
C HIS A 94 -5.14 20.84 -12.02
N ASN A 95 -6.24 21.21 -12.67
CA ASN A 95 -7.24 22.13 -12.18
C ASN A 95 -8.58 21.54 -12.59
N VAL A 96 -9.32 21.00 -11.62
CA VAL A 96 -10.78 21.04 -11.42
C VAL A 96 -11.07 20.02 -10.32
N ASP A 97 -11.52 20.54 -9.18
CA ASP A 97 -12.25 19.89 -8.10
C ASP A 97 -11.75 18.55 -7.56
N GLY A 98 -11.19 18.57 -6.34
CA GLY A 98 -11.59 17.74 -5.19
C GLY A 98 -11.69 16.21 -5.34
N SER A 99 -11.37 15.65 -6.50
CA SER A 99 -11.42 14.22 -6.77
C SER A 99 -10.14 13.63 -6.22
N VAL A 100 -10.18 13.35 -4.91
CA VAL A 100 -9.22 12.49 -4.24
C VAL A 100 -9.05 11.26 -5.13
N ARG A 101 -7.90 11.18 -5.82
CA ARG A 101 -7.54 9.99 -6.58
C ARG A 101 -7.39 8.89 -5.53
N LYS A 102 -8.43 8.06 -5.41
CA LYS A 102 -8.47 7.00 -4.41
C LYS A 102 -7.35 6.02 -4.75
N PHE A 103 -6.29 6.04 -3.96
CA PHE A 103 -5.36 4.91 -3.93
C PHE A 103 -6.16 3.67 -3.53
N PRO A 104 -5.85 2.51 -4.10
CA PRO A 104 -6.88 1.53 -4.36
C PRO A 104 -7.24 0.71 -3.10
N LEU A 105 -6.45 0.80 -2.02
CA LEU A 105 -6.73 0.21 -0.71
C LEU A 105 -6.35 1.17 0.42
N SER A 106 -7.24 1.31 1.39
CA SER A 106 -7.00 1.94 2.69
C SER A 106 -6.40 0.94 3.70
N ALA A 107 -6.01 1.42 4.88
CA ALA A 107 -5.57 0.53 5.97
C ALA A 107 -6.68 -0.43 6.42
N GLU A 108 -7.94 0.01 6.44
CA GLU A 108 -9.10 -0.82 6.77
C GLU A 108 -9.32 -1.92 5.72
N ASP A 109 -9.15 -1.59 4.43
CA ASP A 109 -9.26 -2.58 3.36
C ASP A 109 -8.17 -3.66 3.49
N VAL A 110 -6.93 -3.25 3.77
CA VAL A 110 -5.81 -4.20 3.99
C VAL A 110 -6.06 -5.06 5.23
N GLN A 111 -6.58 -4.48 6.30
CA GLN A 111 -6.92 -5.24 7.52
C GLN A 111 -8.00 -6.29 7.22
N GLY A 112 -9.08 -5.91 6.55
CA GLY A 112 -10.13 -6.85 6.14
C GLY A 112 -9.60 -7.95 5.23
N ILE A 113 -8.73 -7.62 4.26
CA ILE A 113 -8.05 -8.63 3.44
C ILE A 113 -7.20 -9.55 4.31
N SER A 114 -6.50 -9.05 5.32
CA SER A 114 -5.67 -9.86 6.22
C SER A 114 -6.51 -10.87 7.02
N ASP A 115 -7.71 -10.47 7.44
CA ASP A 115 -8.61 -11.30 8.23
C ASP A 115 -9.15 -12.48 7.39
N PHE A 116 -9.50 -12.23 6.13
CA PHE A 116 -10.05 -13.26 5.24
C PHE A 116 -8.98 -14.08 4.49
N CYS A 117 -7.87 -13.46 4.14
CA CYS A 117 -6.77 -14.06 3.36
C CYS A 117 -5.54 -14.36 4.23
N SER A 118 -5.75 -14.74 5.49
CA SER A 118 -4.70 -14.98 6.48
C SER A 118 -3.68 -16.06 6.08
N GLY A 119 -4.06 -16.98 5.19
CA GLY A 119 -3.22 -18.04 4.64
C GLY A 119 -2.26 -17.62 3.52
N VAL A 120 -2.31 -16.37 3.04
CA VAL A 120 -1.53 -15.92 1.87
C VAL A 120 -0.04 -15.73 2.23
N PRO A 121 0.89 -16.50 1.61
CA PRO A 121 2.33 -16.32 1.80
C PRO A 121 2.94 -15.20 0.96
N SER A 122 2.28 -14.76 -0.12
CA SER A 122 2.82 -13.75 -1.05
C SER A 122 1.79 -12.66 -1.38
N LEU A 123 2.17 -11.41 -1.15
CA LEU A 123 1.31 -10.24 -1.35
C LEU A 123 2.05 -9.17 -2.15
N THR A 124 1.38 -8.58 -3.14
CA THR A 124 1.87 -7.43 -3.90
C THR A 124 0.84 -6.31 -3.85
N LEU A 125 1.19 -5.15 -3.33
CA LEU A 125 0.26 -4.03 -3.16
C LEU A 125 0.88 -2.72 -3.60
N ALA A 126 0.03 -1.81 -4.09
CA ALA A 126 0.42 -0.42 -4.28
C ALA A 126 0.23 0.38 -2.98
N MET A 127 1.19 1.25 -2.66
CA MET A 127 1.14 2.17 -1.53
C MET A 127 1.46 3.60 -1.98
N LEU A 128 0.79 4.60 -1.39
CA LEU A 128 1.08 6.02 -1.61
C LEU A 128 1.64 6.63 -0.33
N ILE A 129 2.77 7.32 -0.45
CA ILE A 129 3.34 8.17 0.60
C ILE A 129 3.17 9.61 0.12
N VAL A 130 2.45 10.43 0.87
CA VAL A 130 2.21 11.83 0.49
C VAL A 130 3.11 12.75 1.30
N HIS A 131 2.81 12.89 2.58
CA HIS A 131 3.53 13.75 3.51
C HIS A 131 4.14 12.93 4.65
N ASP A 132 3.39 11.97 5.18
CA ASP A 132 3.80 11.14 6.32
C ASP A 132 3.81 9.63 5.97
N MET A 133 4.56 8.87 6.77
CA MET A 133 4.58 7.41 6.71
C MET A 133 3.22 6.82 7.10
N PRO A 134 2.61 5.94 6.28
CA PRO A 134 1.29 5.41 6.54
C PRO A 134 1.33 4.23 7.53
N TYR A 135 1.73 4.49 8.79
CA TYR A 135 1.86 3.45 9.83
C TYR A 135 0.62 2.55 10.00
N PRO A 136 -0.63 3.04 9.95
CA PRO A 136 -1.80 2.15 10.02
C PRO A 136 -1.84 1.13 8.87
N PHE A 137 -1.44 1.54 7.66
CA PHE A 137 -1.35 0.65 6.51
C PHE A 137 -0.23 -0.38 6.69
N LEU A 138 0.95 0.04 7.15
CA LEU A 138 2.07 -0.85 7.44
C LEU A 138 1.72 -1.86 8.56
N SER A 139 1.05 -1.40 9.61
CA SER A 139 0.56 -2.25 10.71
C SER A 139 -0.41 -3.32 10.20
N ALA A 140 -1.35 -2.95 9.32
CA ALA A 140 -2.26 -3.89 8.69
C ALA A 140 -1.52 -4.96 7.85
N LEU A 141 -0.45 -4.59 7.13
CA LEU A 141 0.41 -5.55 6.42
C LEU A 141 1.13 -6.52 7.36
N SER A 142 1.61 -6.01 8.50
CA SER A 142 2.27 -6.81 9.52
C SER A 142 1.34 -7.80 10.21
N ASN A 143 0.02 -7.62 10.14
CA ASN A 143 -0.97 -8.51 10.73
C ASN A 143 -1.23 -9.79 9.91
N PHE A 144 -0.79 -9.88 8.65
CA PHE A 144 -0.94 -11.12 7.87
C PHE A 144 -0.10 -12.25 8.48
N PRO A 145 -0.69 -13.31 9.04
CA PRO A 145 0.07 -14.28 9.83
C PRO A 145 0.98 -15.18 8.97
N SER A 146 0.55 -15.52 7.75
CA SER A 146 1.30 -16.43 6.86
C SER A 146 2.20 -15.71 5.87
N LEU A 147 2.13 -14.37 5.79
CA LEU A 147 2.82 -13.59 4.78
C LEU A 147 4.34 -13.63 4.98
N GLN A 148 5.06 -14.07 3.96
CA GLN A 148 6.52 -14.23 3.95
C GLN A 148 7.19 -13.39 2.87
N SER A 149 6.51 -13.14 1.75
CA SER A 149 7.02 -12.34 0.63
C SER A 149 6.07 -11.18 0.36
N LEU A 150 6.57 -9.96 0.52
CA LEU A 150 5.80 -8.74 0.32
C LEU A 150 6.47 -7.89 -0.77
N SER A 151 5.71 -7.48 -1.77
CA SER A 151 6.15 -6.50 -2.77
C SER A 151 5.29 -5.24 -2.67
N LEU A 152 5.90 -4.11 -2.36
CA LEU A 152 5.22 -2.82 -2.27
C LEU A 152 5.62 -1.92 -3.44
N HIS A 153 4.62 -1.50 -4.21
CA HIS A 153 4.77 -0.50 -5.25
C HIS A 153 4.49 0.87 -4.64
N VAL A 154 5.54 1.51 -4.17
CA VAL A 154 5.48 2.76 -3.41
C VAL A 154 5.54 3.94 -4.36
N LYS A 155 4.52 4.78 -4.32
CA LYS A 155 4.51 6.06 -5.02
C LYS A 155 4.62 7.20 -4.01
N THR A 156 5.49 8.16 -4.27
CA THR A 156 5.57 9.39 -3.48
C THR A 156 4.85 10.53 -4.22
N ALA A 157 4.07 11.32 -3.49
CA ALA A 157 3.44 12.51 -4.06
C ALA A 157 4.49 13.62 -4.24
N LYS A 158 4.42 14.36 -5.36
CA LYS A 158 5.27 15.53 -5.57
C LYS A 158 4.61 16.78 -4.99
N ASN A 159 5.31 17.51 -4.13
CA ASN A 159 4.93 18.88 -3.78
C ASN A 159 5.07 19.77 -5.03
N ARG A 160 4.01 20.49 -5.41
CA ARG A 160 4.00 21.32 -6.63
C ARG A 160 5.06 22.43 -6.61
N ASP A 161 5.50 22.83 -5.42
CA ASP A 161 6.38 23.98 -5.21
C ASP A 161 7.86 23.60 -5.01
N GLU A 162 8.18 22.30 -4.96
CA GLU A 162 9.57 21.85 -4.92
C GLU A 162 10.19 21.93 -6.32
N VAL A 163 10.90 23.03 -6.55
CA VAL A 163 11.88 23.19 -7.62
C VAL A 163 12.83 22.01 -7.54
N VAL A 164 12.68 21.06 -8.48
CA VAL A 164 13.50 19.88 -8.77
C VAL A 164 14.78 19.81 -7.92
N ALA A 165 14.65 19.46 -6.64
CA ALA A 165 15.79 18.96 -5.90
C ALA A 165 16.07 17.58 -6.52
N PRO A 166 17.30 17.27 -6.93
CA PRO A 166 17.66 15.91 -7.31
C PRO A 166 17.40 15.07 -6.06
N ASN A 167 16.27 14.36 -6.05
CA ASN A 167 15.95 13.45 -4.96
C ASN A 167 17.15 12.51 -4.79
N TYR A 168 17.66 12.33 -3.57
CA TYR A 168 18.92 11.65 -3.35
C TYR A 168 18.69 10.17 -3.06
N LEU A 169 19.49 9.28 -3.65
CA LEU A 169 19.46 7.83 -3.35
C LEU A 169 19.57 7.55 -1.85
N SER A 170 20.35 8.36 -1.12
CA SER A 170 20.51 8.27 0.33
C SER A 170 19.18 8.46 1.08
N ARG A 171 18.36 9.43 0.67
CA ARG A 171 17.03 9.68 1.25
C ARG A 171 16.10 8.49 1.01
N ASP A 172 16.12 7.97 -0.20
CA ASP A 172 15.30 6.82 -0.57
C ASP A 172 15.69 5.56 0.19
N ILE A 173 17.00 5.29 0.31
CA ILE A 173 17.51 4.20 1.14
C ILE A 173 17.07 4.42 2.59
N LYS A 174 17.25 5.61 3.18
CA LYS A 174 16.80 5.89 4.56
C LYS A 174 15.30 5.64 4.73
N MET A 175 14.46 6.09 3.80
CA MET A 175 13.02 5.89 3.84
C MET A 175 12.64 4.41 3.71
N VAL A 176 13.24 3.69 2.76
CA VAL A 176 13.04 2.25 2.56
C VAL A 176 13.48 1.48 3.79
N THR A 177 14.65 1.78 4.33
CA THR A 177 15.17 1.17 5.56
C THR A 177 14.21 1.38 6.72
N ALA A 178 13.73 2.61 6.97
CA ALA A 178 12.80 2.89 8.06
C ALA A 178 11.45 2.14 7.89
N LEU A 179 10.88 2.17 6.67
CA LEU A 179 9.65 1.46 6.34
C LEU A 179 9.79 -0.04 6.61
N VAL A 180 10.85 -0.62 6.06
CA VAL A 180 11.07 -2.07 6.10
C VAL A 180 11.44 -2.52 7.51
N GLN A 181 12.24 -1.74 8.24
CA GLN A 181 12.55 -1.99 9.64
C GLN A 181 11.26 -2.06 10.47
N TYR A 182 10.36 -1.09 10.30
CA TYR A 182 9.06 -1.10 10.97
C TYR A 182 8.26 -2.38 10.65
N LEU A 183 8.19 -2.78 9.38
CA LEU A 183 7.48 -4.01 8.98
C LEU A 183 8.09 -5.26 9.60
N PHE A 184 9.41 -5.41 9.57
CA PHE A 184 10.08 -6.56 10.18
C PHE A 184 9.89 -6.62 11.69
N ASP A 185 9.96 -5.49 12.37
CA ASP A 185 9.89 -5.44 13.84
C ASP A 185 8.48 -5.63 14.37
N ASN A 186 7.46 -5.25 13.59
CA ASN A 186 6.06 -5.37 13.97
C ASN A 186 5.37 -6.60 13.37
N LYS A 187 6.09 -7.43 12.59
CA LYS A 187 5.51 -8.60 11.91
C LYS A 187 4.93 -9.60 12.91
N LYS A 188 3.66 -9.96 12.71
CA LYS A 188 2.98 -11.03 13.46
C LYS A 188 2.98 -12.34 12.69
N GLY A 189 3.04 -13.45 13.42
CA GLY A 189 3.04 -14.80 12.85
C GLY A 189 4.40 -15.18 12.26
N CYS A 190 4.42 -15.55 10.98
CA CYS A 190 5.66 -15.93 10.29
C CYS A 190 6.53 -14.71 9.99
N PRO A 191 7.87 -14.79 10.12
CA PRO A 191 8.74 -13.69 9.72
C PRO A 191 8.71 -13.49 8.20
N PHE A 192 8.87 -12.25 7.77
CA PHE A 192 9.15 -11.97 6.37
C PHE A 192 10.49 -12.61 5.97
N ARG A 193 10.54 -13.22 4.79
CA ARG A 193 11.79 -13.67 4.17
C ARG A 193 12.43 -12.54 3.38
N GLN A 194 11.60 -11.78 2.68
CA GLN A 194 12.02 -10.68 1.80
C GLN A 194 10.88 -9.68 1.63
N ILE A 195 11.23 -8.40 1.59
CA ILE A 195 10.35 -7.30 1.21
C ILE A 195 10.98 -6.59 0.02
N ASP A 196 10.26 -6.57 -1.11
CA ASP A 196 10.64 -5.85 -2.31
C ASP A 196 9.90 -4.52 -2.37
N ILE A 197 10.63 -3.43 -2.58
CA ILE A 197 10.07 -2.08 -2.70
C ILE A 197 10.37 -1.56 -4.11
N LEU A 198 9.32 -1.31 -4.88
CA LEU A 198 9.40 -0.57 -6.14
C LEU A 198 8.98 0.87 -5.90
N LEU A 199 9.95 1.77 -5.83
CA LEU A 199 9.77 3.17 -5.46
C LEU A 199 9.78 4.07 -6.70
N GLY A 200 8.76 4.92 -6.85
CA GLY A 200 8.73 5.94 -7.89
C GLY A 200 7.86 7.14 -7.51
N PHE A 201 7.77 8.12 -8.41
CA PHE A 201 6.96 9.32 -8.21
C PHE A 201 5.58 9.20 -8.85
N TYR A 202 4.64 9.98 -8.32
CA TYR A 202 3.34 10.24 -8.92
C TYR A 202 3.35 11.60 -9.65
N SER A 203 3.97 11.74 -10.84
CA SER A 203 3.90 13.00 -11.62
C SER A 203 4.28 12.92 -13.11
N ASN A 204 3.72 13.83 -13.92
CA ASN A 204 3.53 13.72 -15.37
C ASN A 204 4.67 14.16 -16.33
N ALA A 205 5.92 14.45 -15.92
CA ALA A 205 6.79 15.18 -16.88
C ALA A 205 8.30 14.91 -16.91
N ARG A 206 8.94 14.40 -15.85
CA ARG A 206 10.39 14.11 -15.84
C ARG A 206 10.66 13.01 -14.82
N GLU A 207 10.10 11.84 -15.07
CA GLU A 207 10.13 10.74 -14.11
C GLU A 207 11.55 10.22 -13.96
N ARG A 208 12.09 10.44 -12.77
CA ARG A 208 13.18 9.62 -12.25
C ARG A 208 12.76 8.15 -12.43
N PRO A 209 13.67 7.29 -12.91
CA PRO A 209 13.40 5.86 -13.05
C PRO A 209 12.93 5.24 -11.72
N GLU A 210 12.00 4.28 -11.82
CA GLU A 210 11.58 3.49 -10.67
C GLU A 210 12.78 2.75 -10.09
N MET A 211 12.92 2.79 -8.77
CA MET A 211 13.99 2.13 -8.05
C MET A 211 13.47 0.88 -7.37
N HIS A 212 14.17 -0.22 -7.60
CA HIS A 212 13.88 -1.48 -6.95
C HIS A 212 14.85 -1.70 -5.80
N PHE A 213 14.31 -1.92 -4.60
CA PHE A 213 15.07 -2.30 -3.42
C PHE A 213 14.60 -3.68 -2.95
N SER A 214 15.55 -4.59 -2.75
CA SER A 214 15.29 -5.90 -2.16
C SER A 214 15.81 -5.90 -0.73
N CYS A 215 14.93 -6.17 0.22
CA CYS A 215 15.23 -6.01 1.63
C CYS A 215 15.00 -7.32 2.39
N TYR A 216 15.95 -7.71 3.23
CA TYR A 216 15.89 -8.94 4.01
C TYR A 216 16.71 -8.84 5.30
N LYS A 217 16.41 -9.68 6.30
CA LYS A 217 17.26 -9.83 7.49
C LYS A 217 18.26 -10.98 7.28
N THR A 218 19.53 -10.77 7.61
CA THR A 218 20.56 -11.82 7.56
C THR A 218 20.34 -12.86 8.66
N GLY A 219 21.12 -13.94 8.65
CA GLY A 219 21.10 -14.94 9.73
C GLY A 219 21.44 -14.37 11.12
N GLU A 220 22.11 -13.21 11.17
CA GLU A 220 22.45 -12.48 12.40
C GLU A 220 21.36 -11.47 12.81
N GLY A 221 20.31 -11.31 11.99
CA GLY A 221 19.19 -10.40 12.25
C GLY A 221 19.38 -8.97 11.73
N GLU A 222 20.51 -8.67 11.10
CA GLU A 222 20.80 -7.37 10.49
C GLU A 222 19.93 -7.14 9.26
N LEU A 223 19.32 -5.95 9.14
CA LEU A 223 18.55 -5.56 7.96
C LEU A 223 19.50 -5.14 6.83
N VAL A 224 19.38 -5.81 5.69
CA VAL A 224 20.04 -5.45 4.44
C VAL A 224 19.02 -4.85 3.47
N VAL A 225 19.39 -3.74 2.84
CA VAL A 225 18.62 -3.08 1.78
C VAL A 225 19.52 -3.01 0.54
N GLU A 226 19.29 -3.92 -0.40
CA GLU A 226 20.03 -3.96 -1.66
C GLU A 226 19.33 -3.08 -2.70
N ASP A 227 20.08 -2.26 -3.43
CA ASP A 227 19.56 -1.51 -4.56
C ASP A 227 19.79 -2.27 -5.88
N ASN A 228 18.72 -2.74 -6.51
CA ASN A 228 18.78 -3.54 -7.74
C ASN A 228 18.93 -2.67 -9.00
N ARG A 229 19.99 -1.84 -9.02
CA ARG A 229 20.30 -0.90 -10.11
C ARG A 229 20.88 -1.56 -11.36
N ALA A 230 21.24 -2.84 -11.31
CA ALA A 230 21.93 -3.54 -12.39
C ALA A 230 21.18 -3.53 -13.74
N ASP A 231 19.85 -3.33 -13.71
CA ASP A 231 18.99 -3.37 -14.90
C ASP A 231 18.55 -1.99 -15.42
N ALA A 232 19.02 -0.88 -14.80
CA ALA A 232 18.45 0.44 -15.02
C ALA A 232 19.45 1.43 -15.65
N ASP A 233 19.02 2.12 -16.71
CA ASP A 233 19.85 2.89 -17.65
C ASP A 233 20.73 3.97 -16.97
N ALA A 234 22.04 3.73 -16.89
CA ALA A 234 23.01 4.48 -16.06
C ALA A 234 23.08 5.99 -16.34
N TYR A 235 22.63 6.43 -17.51
CA TYR A 235 22.60 7.84 -17.89
C TYR A 235 21.58 8.66 -17.07
N TRP A 236 20.39 8.11 -16.83
CA TRP A 236 19.30 8.79 -16.10
C TRP A 236 19.54 8.86 -14.59
N PHE A 237 20.29 7.88 -14.04
CA PHE A 237 20.63 7.84 -12.62
C PHE A 237 21.76 8.79 -12.23
N ARG A 238 22.61 9.23 -13.15
CA ARG A 238 23.76 10.09 -12.80
C ARG A 238 23.35 11.34 -12.03
N ALA A 239 22.29 12.03 -12.43
CA ALA A 239 21.80 13.22 -11.75
C ALA A 239 21.14 12.94 -10.37
N TYR A 240 20.75 11.68 -10.12
CA TYR A 240 20.09 11.20 -8.91
C TYR A 240 21.09 10.72 -7.83
N LEU A 241 22.34 10.47 -8.22
CA LEU A 241 23.40 9.88 -7.37
C LEU A 241 24.31 10.92 -6.68
N TYR A 242 24.23 12.20 -7.03
CA TYR A 242 25.12 13.22 -6.46
C TYR A 242 24.53 13.85 -5.21
N ASP A 243 25.34 13.89 -4.15
CA ASP A 243 25.03 14.37 -2.80
C ASP A 243 24.95 15.90 -2.73
N GLY A 244 23.93 16.42 -2.06
CA GLY A 244 23.79 17.84 -1.72
C GLY A 244 23.04 17.96 -0.40
N ASP A 245 23.77 18.34 0.65
CA ASP A 245 23.44 18.52 2.08
C ASP A 245 22.05 18.05 2.59
N ILE A 246 22.14 17.12 3.55
CA ILE A 246 21.07 16.35 4.19
C ILE A 246 20.68 17.02 5.52
N ASP A 247 19.74 17.97 5.52
CA ASP A 247 19.23 18.56 6.79
C ASP A 247 17.70 18.51 6.94
N GLU A 248 16.93 18.44 5.85
CA GLU A 248 15.46 18.57 5.94
C GLU A 248 14.74 17.26 6.33
N TRP A 249 15.30 16.10 5.97
CA TRP A 249 14.63 14.81 6.23
C TRP A 249 14.83 14.25 7.64
N GLU A 250 15.98 14.50 8.24
CA GLU A 250 16.23 14.12 9.64
C GLU A 250 15.30 14.88 10.58
N THR A 251 15.00 16.14 10.24
CA THR A 251 14.00 16.97 10.94
C THR A 251 12.59 16.37 10.84
N ALA A 252 12.16 15.94 9.65
CA ALA A 252 10.82 15.36 9.46
C ALA A 252 10.62 14.01 10.17
N MET A 253 11.63 13.13 10.16
CA MET A 253 11.57 11.86 10.90
C MET A 253 11.58 12.07 12.42
N ALA A 254 12.41 12.99 12.91
CA ALA A 254 12.46 13.34 14.34
C ALA A 254 11.12 13.90 14.84
N GLU A 255 10.41 14.70 14.04
CA GLU A 255 9.08 15.19 14.38
C GLU A 255 8.02 14.08 14.40
N ALA A 256 8.08 13.12 13.47
CA ALA A 256 7.17 11.97 13.43
C ALA A 256 7.38 11.03 14.63
N ASP A 257 8.63 10.72 14.97
CA ASP A 257 8.99 9.90 16.13
C ASP A 257 8.56 10.58 17.44
N LYS A 258 8.71 11.91 17.52
CA LYS A 258 8.24 12.69 18.68
C LYS A 258 6.72 12.65 18.83
N ARG A 259 5.95 12.71 17.73
CA ARG A 259 4.49 12.59 17.77
C ARG A 259 4.03 11.20 18.18
N MET A 260 4.73 10.15 17.73
CA MET A 260 4.45 8.77 18.17
C MET A 260 4.77 8.55 19.65
N ALA A 261 5.86 9.13 20.15
CA ALA A 261 6.18 9.09 21.58
C ALA A 261 5.09 9.75 22.43
N LEU A 262 4.56 10.90 22.01
CA LEU A 262 3.46 11.59 22.70
C LEU A 262 2.16 10.78 22.70
N LEU A 263 1.83 10.11 21.59
CA LEU A 263 0.65 9.25 21.50
C LEU A 263 0.77 7.98 22.36
N ASN A 264 1.99 7.56 22.71
CA ASN A 264 2.24 6.45 23.62
C ASN A 264 2.30 6.87 25.10
N ASP A 265 2.49 8.16 25.39
CA ASP A 265 2.55 8.74 26.75
C ASP A 265 1.16 9.14 27.26
N ASP A 266 0.21 9.43 26.37
CA ASP A 266 -1.22 9.66 26.70
C ASP A 266 -1.98 8.35 27.07
N GLY A 267 -1.25 7.26 27.27
CA GLY A 267 -1.74 5.93 27.62
C GLY A 267 -1.50 5.54 29.08
N GLU A 268 -1.62 6.45 30.04
CA GLU A 268 -1.98 6.19 31.46
C GLU A 268 -1.81 7.47 32.30
N GLU A 269 -2.86 8.28 32.44
CA GLU A 269 -3.12 8.92 33.74
C GLU A 269 -4.63 9.13 33.96
N ASP A 270 -5.06 8.52 35.04
CA ASP A 270 -6.43 8.26 35.49
C ASP A 270 -7.03 9.53 36.12
N GLU A 271 -7.36 10.55 35.32
CA GLU A 271 -7.97 11.80 35.86
C GLU A 271 -9.45 11.65 36.27
N MET A 272 -10.12 10.56 35.88
CA MET A 272 -11.52 10.28 36.27
C MET A 272 -11.67 9.70 37.69
N ALA A 273 -10.58 9.21 38.30
CA ALA A 273 -10.58 8.72 39.68
C ALA A 273 -10.56 9.84 40.75
N SER A 274 -10.37 11.10 40.34
CA SER A 274 -10.41 12.26 41.24
C SER A 274 -11.83 12.82 41.49
N LEU A 275 -12.81 12.43 40.66
CA LEU A 275 -14.20 12.93 40.71
C LEU A 275 -15.09 12.23 41.75
N PHE A 276 -14.60 11.19 42.44
CA PHE A 276 -15.37 10.42 43.43
C PHE A 276 -14.77 10.40 44.84
N ARG A 277 -13.79 11.25 45.17
CA ARG A 277 -13.39 11.44 46.56
C ARG A 277 -14.33 12.43 47.25
N SER A 278 -15.34 11.86 47.91
CA SER A 278 -16.26 12.55 48.80
C SER A 278 -15.54 13.38 49.88
N PRO A 279 -16.05 14.57 50.23
CA PRO A 279 -15.49 15.40 51.28
C PRO A 279 -15.88 14.85 52.65
N SER A 280 -14.94 14.26 53.38
CA SER A 280 -15.08 14.10 54.83
C SER A 280 -14.77 15.43 55.50
N GLN A 281 -15.82 16.15 55.87
CA GLN A 281 -15.77 17.21 56.87
C GLN A 281 -15.28 16.63 58.20
N SER A 282 -14.24 17.23 58.78
CA SER A 282 -14.04 17.25 60.22
C SER A 282 -13.69 18.68 60.62
N ASN A 283 -14.54 19.25 61.46
CA ASN A 283 -14.50 20.60 62.01
C ASN A 283 -13.16 20.95 62.69
N ASN A 284 -12.74 22.19 62.50
CA ASN A 284 -12.41 23.12 63.59
C ASN A 284 -12.75 24.55 63.14
#